data_AF-A0A927TUV7-F1
#
_entry.id   AF-A0A927TUV7-F1
#
_cell.length_a   1.000
_cell.length_b   1.000
_cell.length_c   1.000
_cell.angle_alpha   90.00
_cell.angle_beta   90.00
_cell.angle_gamma   90.00
#
_symmetry.space_group_name_H-M   'P 1'
#
loop_
_entity.id
_entity.type
_entity.pdbx_description
1 polymer ?
#
loop_
_entity_poly.entity_id
_entity_poly.type
_entity_poly.pdbx_seq_one_letter_code
_entity_poly.pdbx_strand_id
1 'polypeptide(L)'
;MNCPNCGEFLSEEQLYCEKCGAEIHFVPDFEPEIEQSISETLSELQFMDEEGDFEDVEFIEEEIIEEEYIEEEILDENFFDGEVIYEDVDETEEYEVYDEFDEEYDLNSYDDFDDFDEDGPVLQQIIKMIKESKAKWFIIASLCAVVLLLLVGIYRIGIGIYHDNSYTYQKELAQSFALEGDYLSAIEHMERALALNSEDSTLKYELADLYFKNGEDDKGILMLWEIIYEQGANYQSAYRKLIEYYANLGDYAMINEILQNCTDANVVSQFQNYMANPPEFSEVEGTYDEVVSLKLSSNSNGVIYYTIDGSVPTYDSPIYTDPITLDLGIYRVSAFFVNEYGIESEMISKTYTIDIRIPNPPNVLLESGDFDSPEMITVDVQQYCTVYYTIDGTMPTMESTEYTGPIPMPIGTSHFIFVAYSQEGLPGEVTECDYNLELDTNIQVADIIQNLMYYNFNTGRSMDIIGHLPGNTTTYDYVVSSAVAIDDVIYFIFVENMVDSSGHTMKTGTIYLADISTGSIFKAAKDEEGMYQVLDMVPPELCLPPVVSQNEVPVAPQDVTNP
;
A
#
# COMPACT_ATOMS: atom_id res chain seq x y z
N MET A 1 11.74 8.02 -32.86
CA MET A 1 10.92 6.80 -32.63
C MET A 1 9.61 6.89 -33.41
N ASN A 2 8.88 5.81 -33.69
CA ASN A 2 7.56 5.92 -34.36
C ASN A 2 6.44 6.07 -33.32
N CYS A 3 5.45 6.92 -33.59
CA CYS A 3 4.28 7.08 -32.73
C CYS A 3 3.55 5.73 -32.59
N PRO A 4 3.33 5.22 -31.37
CA PRO A 4 2.67 3.93 -31.15
C PRO A 4 1.21 3.93 -31.60
N ASN A 5 0.55 5.10 -31.67
CA ASN A 5 -0.85 5.20 -32.04
C ASN A 5 -1.08 5.32 -33.56
N CYS A 6 -0.21 6.04 -34.30
CA CYS A 6 -0.43 6.30 -35.73
C CYS A 6 0.73 5.93 -36.67
N GLY A 7 1.86 5.48 -36.12
CA GLY A 7 3.02 5.00 -36.89
C GLY A 7 3.86 6.08 -37.57
N GLU A 8 3.55 7.36 -37.38
CA GLU A 8 4.34 8.49 -37.91
C GLU A 8 5.68 8.61 -37.18
N PHE A 9 6.74 8.99 -37.89
CA PHE A 9 8.07 9.16 -37.30
C PHE A 9 8.13 10.43 -36.44
N LEU A 10 8.53 10.28 -35.18
CA LEU A 10 8.70 11.34 -34.19
C LEU A 10 10.19 11.63 -33.99
N SER A 11 10.56 12.92 -33.98
CA SER A 11 11.91 13.38 -33.60
C SER A 11 12.12 13.26 -32.08
N GLU A 12 13.38 13.12 -31.63
CA GLU A 12 13.78 12.78 -30.25
C GLU A 12 13.32 13.78 -29.15
N GLU A 13 12.81 14.96 -29.51
CA GLU A 13 12.38 15.99 -28.56
C GLU A 13 10.86 16.30 -28.61
N GLN A 14 10.06 15.53 -29.38
CA GLN A 14 8.61 15.76 -29.49
C GLN A 14 7.82 15.06 -28.37
N LEU A 15 7.16 15.85 -27.52
CA LEU A 15 6.33 15.41 -26.38
C LEU A 15 4.91 14.97 -26.78
N TYR A 16 4.46 15.27 -28.00
CA TYR A 16 3.17 14.83 -28.53
C TYR A 16 3.26 14.61 -30.05
N CYS A 17 2.43 13.71 -30.57
CA CYS A 17 2.37 13.44 -32.01
C CYS A 17 1.54 14.50 -32.73
N GLU A 18 2.17 15.29 -33.61
CA GLU A 18 1.51 16.36 -34.38
C GLU A 18 0.38 15.89 -35.31
N LYS A 19 0.33 14.58 -35.62
CA LYS A 19 -0.67 14.01 -36.53
C LYS A 19 -1.93 13.51 -35.83
N CYS A 20 -1.79 12.89 -34.65
CA CYS A 20 -2.93 12.32 -33.92
C CYS A 20 -3.19 12.97 -32.56
N GLY A 21 -2.35 13.92 -32.13
CA GLY A 21 -2.49 14.64 -30.87
C GLY A 21 -2.17 13.83 -29.62
N ALA A 22 -1.68 12.59 -29.75
CA ALA A 22 -1.35 11.74 -28.62
C ALA A 22 -0.06 12.21 -27.92
N GLU A 23 -0.12 12.44 -26.61
CA GLU A 23 1.04 12.70 -25.76
C GLU A 23 1.95 11.46 -25.70
N ILE A 24 3.26 11.70 -25.74
CA ILE A 24 4.29 10.67 -25.76
C ILE A 24 5.06 10.75 -24.44
N HIS A 25 4.83 9.77 -23.56
CA HIS A 25 5.60 9.61 -22.34
C HIS A 25 6.92 8.88 -22.62
N PHE A 26 8.03 9.55 -22.34
CA PHE A 26 9.36 8.94 -22.36
C PHE A 26 9.61 8.27 -21.01
N VAL A 27 9.84 6.96 -21.00
CA VAL A 27 10.43 6.25 -19.85
C VAL A 27 11.94 6.41 -20.00
N PRO A 28 12.64 7.09 -19.06
CA PRO A 28 14.09 7.17 -19.12
C PRO A 28 14.70 5.77 -19.12
N ASP A 29 15.69 5.53 -19.97
CA ASP A 29 16.41 4.27 -19.98
C ASP A 29 17.04 4.04 -18.60
N PHE A 30 16.72 2.90 -18.00
CA PHE A 30 17.18 2.50 -16.67
C PHE A 30 18.70 2.25 -16.72
N GLU A 31 19.48 3.14 -16.08
CA GLU A 31 20.92 2.96 -15.87
C GLU A 31 21.18 2.42 -14.46
N PRO A 32 21.31 1.08 -14.28
CA PRO A 32 21.42 0.45 -12.96
C PRO A 32 22.64 0.90 -12.15
N GLU A 33 23.69 1.38 -12.80
CA GLU A 33 24.92 1.84 -12.14
C GLU A 33 24.70 3.15 -11.36
N ILE A 34 23.78 4.01 -11.79
CA ILE A 34 23.51 5.28 -11.12
C ILE A 34 22.67 5.07 -9.86
N GLU A 35 21.65 4.21 -9.90
CA GLU A 35 20.85 3.88 -8.72
C GLU A 35 21.67 3.17 -7.65
N GLN A 36 22.57 2.27 -8.05
CA GLN A 36 23.45 1.59 -7.09
C GLN A 36 24.33 2.59 -6.33
N SER A 37 24.86 3.61 -7.04
CA SER A 37 25.63 4.69 -6.40
C SER A 37 24.80 5.58 -5.45
N ILE A 38 23.54 5.84 -5.79
CA ILE A 38 22.61 6.62 -4.96
C ILE A 38 22.19 5.81 -3.72
N SER A 39 21.99 4.50 -3.86
CA SER A 39 21.66 3.62 -2.74
C SER A 39 22.83 3.45 -1.77
N GLU A 40 24.07 3.35 -2.26
CA GLU A 40 25.27 3.28 -1.42
C GLU A 40 25.49 4.59 -0.64
N THR A 41 25.29 5.74 -1.29
CA THR A 41 25.42 7.05 -0.64
C THR A 41 24.28 7.37 0.35
N LEU A 42 23.06 6.88 0.10
CA LEU A 42 21.97 6.99 1.07
C LEU A 42 22.19 6.08 2.30
N SER A 43 22.78 4.91 2.09
CA SER A 43 23.10 3.96 3.17
C SER A 43 24.17 4.51 4.11
N GLU A 44 25.15 5.25 3.58
CA GLU A 44 26.17 5.93 4.39
C GLU A 44 25.62 7.12 5.18
N LEU A 45 24.57 7.78 4.69
CA LEU A 45 23.94 8.93 5.36
C LEU A 45 22.94 8.52 6.45
N GLN A 46 22.49 7.26 6.48
CA GLN A 46 21.51 6.78 7.46
C GLN A 46 22.09 6.43 8.85
N PHE A 47 23.40 6.60 9.04
CA PHE A 47 24.09 6.42 10.32
C PHE A 47 24.51 7.73 11.01
N MET A 48 23.99 8.87 10.53
CA MET A 48 24.25 10.15 11.16
C MET A 48 22.93 10.73 11.66
N ASP A 49 22.71 10.70 12.98
CA ASP A 49 22.17 11.85 13.69
C ASP A 49 22.50 11.84 15.19
N GLU A 50 22.83 13.04 15.67
CA GLU A 50 22.83 13.56 17.05
C GLU A 50 23.70 12.89 18.13
N GLU A 51 25.01 13.09 18.05
CA GLU A 51 25.84 13.80 19.05
C GLU A 51 27.31 13.57 18.69
N GLY A 52 28.06 14.66 18.49
CA GLY A 52 29.45 14.59 18.11
C GLY A 52 30.35 14.17 19.28
N ASP A 53 31.07 13.07 19.11
CA ASP A 53 32.49 13.00 19.46
C ASP A 53 33.17 11.79 18.78
N PHE A 54 34.44 11.99 18.41
CA PHE A 54 35.31 11.02 17.74
C PHE A 54 36.06 10.17 18.79
N GLU A 55 36.02 8.83 18.70
CA GLU A 55 37.08 7.97 19.26
C GLU A 55 37.48 6.85 18.29
N ASP A 56 38.79 6.60 18.26
CA ASP A 56 39.54 5.80 17.30
C ASP A 56 39.19 4.29 17.34
N VAL A 57 39.00 3.68 16.17
CA VAL A 57 38.83 2.21 16.04
C VAL A 57 40.20 1.54 15.89
N GLU A 58 40.66 0.85 16.93
CA GLU A 58 41.76 -0.11 16.85
C GLU A 58 41.26 -1.50 16.41
N PHE A 59 41.97 -2.07 15.43
CA PHE A 59 41.88 -3.43 14.92
C PHE A 59 42.17 -4.48 15.99
N ILE A 60 41.34 -5.54 16.13
CA ILE A 60 41.78 -6.84 16.69
C ILE A 60 41.10 -8.01 15.94
N GLU A 61 41.93 -9.02 15.67
CA GLU A 61 41.73 -10.30 14.97
C GLU A 61 40.87 -11.33 15.75
N GLU A 62 40.46 -12.36 14.98
CA GLU A 62 39.87 -13.66 15.34
C GLU A 62 40.19 -14.22 16.75
N GLU A 63 39.16 -14.76 17.43
CA GLU A 63 39.37 -15.98 18.24
C GLU A 63 38.10 -16.84 18.38
N ILE A 64 38.33 -18.15 18.30
CA ILE A 64 37.42 -19.30 18.45
C ILE A 64 37.11 -19.51 19.93
N ILE A 65 35.86 -19.81 20.31
CA ILE A 65 35.54 -20.46 21.60
C ILE A 65 34.42 -21.50 21.43
N GLU A 66 34.71 -22.71 21.95
CA GLU A 66 33.86 -23.89 22.12
C GLU A 66 33.00 -23.82 23.41
N GLU A 67 31.94 -24.65 23.40
CA GLU A 67 31.19 -25.23 24.54
C GLU A 67 30.31 -24.31 25.41
N GLU A 68 29.03 -24.67 25.62
CA GLU A 68 28.62 -25.44 26.82
C GLU A 68 27.14 -25.87 26.76
N TYR A 69 26.88 -27.08 27.24
CA TYR A 69 25.58 -27.74 27.44
C TYR A 69 24.79 -27.11 28.60
N ILE A 70 23.46 -27.06 28.50
CA ILE A 70 22.55 -27.01 29.66
C ILE A 70 21.35 -27.94 29.40
N GLU A 71 21.12 -28.87 30.34
CA GLU A 71 19.96 -29.77 30.46
C GLU A 71 18.98 -29.27 31.55
N GLU A 72 17.79 -29.89 31.55
CA GLU A 72 16.68 -29.90 32.55
C GLU A 72 15.67 -28.73 32.47
N GLU A 73 14.34 -28.89 32.61
CA GLU A 73 13.41 -30.03 32.79
C GLU A 73 11.96 -29.45 32.75
N ILE A 74 11.00 -30.23 32.19
CA ILE A 74 9.67 -30.57 32.74
C ILE A 74 8.43 -29.61 32.70
N LEU A 75 7.33 -30.21 32.17
CA LEU A 75 5.86 -30.04 32.36
C LEU A 75 5.19 -28.74 31.86
N ASP A 76 3.99 -28.75 31.28
CA ASP A 76 2.81 -29.59 31.58
C ASP A 76 1.79 -29.56 30.43
N GLU A 77 0.95 -30.58 30.40
CA GLU A 77 -0.14 -30.83 29.45
C GLU A 77 -1.26 -29.77 29.53
N ASN A 78 -2.01 -29.62 28.42
CA ASN A 78 -3.46 -29.81 28.35
C ASN A 78 -4.01 -29.22 27.03
N PHE A 79 -4.82 -29.98 26.28
CA PHE A 79 -6.29 -29.80 26.23
C PHE A 79 -6.95 -30.13 24.87
N PHE A 80 -7.96 -31.00 24.98
CA PHE A 80 -9.19 -31.17 24.18
C PHE A 80 -9.20 -32.06 22.93
N ASP A 81 -9.84 -33.25 22.95
CA ASP A 81 -11.29 -33.64 23.03
C ASP A 81 -11.96 -33.65 21.65
N GLY A 82 -12.48 -34.81 21.24
CA GLY A 82 -13.14 -34.95 19.93
C GLY A 82 -13.49 -36.38 19.50
N GLU A 83 -14.35 -37.01 20.28
CA GLU A 83 -15.10 -38.26 20.06
C GLU A 83 -15.64 -38.50 18.61
N VAL A 84 -15.40 -39.70 18.05
CA VAL A 84 -16.30 -40.31 17.04
C VAL A 84 -16.49 -41.81 17.33
N ILE A 85 -17.76 -42.16 17.48
CA ILE A 85 -18.35 -43.47 17.79
C ILE A 85 -18.53 -44.26 16.49
N TYR A 86 -18.20 -45.56 16.47
CA TYR A 86 -19.02 -46.58 15.79
C TYR A 86 -18.99 -47.91 16.57
N GLU A 87 -20.20 -48.40 16.85
CA GLU A 87 -20.56 -49.62 17.57
C GLU A 87 -20.14 -50.91 16.84
N ASP A 88 -19.49 -51.79 17.62
CA ASP A 88 -19.71 -53.24 17.77
C ASP A 88 -20.14 -54.08 16.57
N VAL A 89 -19.21 -54.95 16.12
CA VAL A 89 -19.54 -56.32 15.71
C VAL A 89 -18.70 -57.29 16.55
N ASP A 90 -19.44 -58.11 17.29
CA ASP A 90 -19.05 -59.13 18.24
C ASP A 90 -18.14 -60.25 17.69
N GLU A 91 -17.24 -60.63 18.59
CA GLU A 91 -16.88 -62.00 19.01
C GLU A 91 -15.94 -62.90 18.18
N THR A 92 -14.85 -63.26 18.90
CA THR A 92 -14.20 -64.60 19.04
C THR A 92 -13.23 -65.03 17.92
N GLU A 93 -11.99 -65.48 18.17
CA GLU A 93 -11.26 -66.04 19.31
C GLU A 93 -9.74 -65.71 19.10
N GLU A 94 -9.08 -65.03 20.03
CA GLU A 94 -8.23 -65.60 21.11
C GLU A 94 -6.83 -66.06 20.64
N TYR A 95 -5.78 -65.29 21.00
CA TYR A 95 -4.68 -65.73 21.88
C TYR A 95 -3.89 -64.52 22.42
N GLU A 96 -4.13 -64.25 23.70
CA GLU A 96 -3.30 -63.55 24.70
C GLU A 96 -1.92 -64.23 24.90
N VAL A 97 -0.86 -63.75 25.56
CA VAL A 97 -0.39 -62.51 26.22
C VAL A 97 1.10 -62.78 26.58
N TYR A 98 1.85 -61.70 26.81
CA TYR A 98 3.23 -61.50 27.28
C TYR A 98 3.81 -62.42 28.38
N ASP A 99 5.16 -62.41 28.51
CA ASP A 99 5.87 -62.09 29.77
C ASP A 99 7.38 -61.84 29.54
N GLU A 100 7.73 -60.56 29.55
CA GLU A 100 8.73 -59.81 30.36
C GLU A 100 9.79 -60.52 31.28
N PHE A 101 10.93 -59.81 31.43
CA PHE A 101 11.94 -59.78 32.52
C PHE A 101 13.01 -60.90 32.60
N ASP A 102 14.30 -60.64 32.29
CA ASP A 102 15.38 -59.92 33.03
C ASP A 102 16.11 -60.78 34.07
N GLU A 103 17.43 -60.93 33.89
CA GLU A 103 18.39 -60.87 35.01
C GLU A 103 19.82 -60.58 34.47
N GLU A 104 20.25 -59.37 34.78
CA GLU A 104 21.58 -58.77 34.76
C GLU A 104 22.64 -59.62 35.50
N TYR A 105 23.91 -59.60 35.08
CA TYR A 105 25.06 -59.62 36.01
C TYR A 105 26.38 -59.26 35.29
N ASP A 106 26.94 -58.15 35.75
CA ASP A 106 28.27 -57.59 35.46
C ASP A 106 29.40 -58.42 36.10
N LEU A 107 30.58 -58.47 35.46
CA LEU A 107 31.74 -59.22 35.95
C LEU A 107 33.02 -58.39 35.83
N ASN A 108 33.37 -57.80 36.97
CA ASN A 108 34.65 -57.15 37.25
C ASN A 108 35.76 -58.17 37.58
N SER A 109 36.95 -57.90 37.05
CA SER A 109 38.22 -57.75 37.78
C SER A 109 39.00 -58.97 38.34
N TYR A 110 40.25 -59.09 37.85
CA TYR A 110 41.51 -59.55 38.51
C TYR A 110 41.57 -61.03 38.95
N ASP A 111 42.66 -61.80 38.93
CA ASP A 111 44.11 -61.55 38.86
C ASP A 111 44.85 -62.87 38.53
N ASP A 112 45.95 -62.73 37.81
CA ASP A 112 47.27 -63.39 37.89
C ASP A 112 47.47 -64.74 38.66
N PHE A 113 48.19 -65.69 38.01
CA PHE A 113 49.25 -66.61 38.52
C PHE A 113 49.29 -68.03 37.90
N ASP A 114 50.40 -68.26 37.18
CA ASP A 114 51.32 -69.42 37.14
C ASP A 114 50.86 -70.89 36.96
N ASP A 115 51.36 -71.46 35.84
CA ASP A 115 52.04 -72.75 35.66
C ASP A 115 51.68 -73.96 36.55
N PHE A 116 51.23 -75.05 35.91
CA PHE A 116 51.71 -76.39 36.26
C PHE A 116 51.55 -77.40 35.10
N ASP A 117 52.69 -77.91 34.64
CA ASP A 117 52.85 -79.04 33.74
C ASP A 117 52.67 -80.40 34.47
N GLU A 118 52.41 -81.42 33.65
CA GLU A 118 52.74 -82.85 33.81
C GLU A 118 51.87 -83.83 34.66
N ASP A 119 51.29 -84.76 33.88
CA ASP A 119 51.38 -86.23 34.02
C ASP A 119 50.35 -87.03 34.86
N GLY A 120 49.46 -87.71 34.11
CA GLY A 120 48.62 -88.82 34.58
C GLY A 120 48.42 -89.93 33.52
N PRO A 121 48.55 -91.23 33.87
CA PRO A 121 48.86 -92.35 32.96
C PRO A 121 47.65 -92.98 32.25
N VAL A 122 46.71 -92.17 31.73
CA VAL A 122 45.58 -92.66 30.90
C VAL A 122 45.80 -92.35 29.42
N LEU A 123 46.56 -91.28 29.13
CA LEU A 123 46.99 -90.93 27.77
C LEU A 123 47.78 -92.09 27.11
N GLN A 124 48.53 -92.87 27.90
CA GLN A 124 49.28 -94.03 27.43
C GLN A 124 48.42 -95.24 27.04
N GLN A 125 47.18 -95.37 27.53
CA GLN A 125 46.26 -96.44 27.10
C GLN A 125 45.55 -96.09 25.77
N ILE A 126 45.29 -94.81 25.51
CA ILE A 126 44.68 -94.34 24.26
C ILE A 126 45.68 -94.38 23.10
N ILE A 127 46.96 -94.08 23.36
CA ILE A 127 48.04 -94.09 22.35
C ILE A 127 48.33 -95.50 21.79
N LYS A 128 48.08 -96.57 22.56
CA LYS A 128 48.41 -97.95 22.14
C LYS A 128 47.39 -98.56 21.17
N MET A 129 46.16 -98.05 21.11
CA MET A 129 45.13 -98.48 20.13
C MET A 129 45.25 -97.78 18.77
N ILE A 130 46.08 -96.74 18.64
CA ILE A 130 46.16 -95.91 17.42
C ILE A 130 47.31 -96.37 16.50
N LYS A 131 47.95 -97.51 16.74
CA LYS A 131 49.18 -97.92 16.03
C LYS A 131 49.03 -99.17 15.16
N GLU A 132 48.03 -99.24 14.25
CA GLU A 132 48.07 -100.09 13.04
C GLU A 132 46.74 -100.02 12.24
N SER A 133 46.65 -99.15 11.23
CA SER A 133 45.55 -99.19 10.23
C SER A 133 45.82 -98.20 9.09
N LYS A 134 45.63 -98.62 7.83
CA LYS A 134 45.68 -97.76 6.63
C LYS A 134 44.40 -96.92 6.44
N ALA A 135 43.41 -97.04 7.34
CA ALA A 135 42.18 -96.23 7.34
C ALA A 135 42.31 -94.92 8.15
N LYS A 136 43.47 -94.66 8.77
CA LYS A 136 43.77 -93.42 9.53
C LYS A 136 43.56 -92.15 8.70
N TRP A 137 44.02 -92.16 7.44
CA TRP A 137 43.89 -91.00 6.58
C TRP A 137 42.44 -90.78 6.13
N PHE A 138 41.64 -91.84 5.92
CA PHE A 138 40.24 -91.71 5.52
C PHE A 138 39.32 -91.21 6.65
N ILE A 139 39.53 -91.64 7.90
CA ILE A 139 38.73 -91.17 9.04
C ILE A 139 39.11 -89.72 9.41
N ILE A 140 40.41 -89.39 9.43
CA ILE A 140 40.88 -88.03 9.66
C ILE A 140 40.45 -87.11 8.51
N ALA A 141 40.56 -87.55 7.24
CA ALA A 141 40.09 -86.76 6.10
C ALA A 141 38.57 -86.58 6.10
N SER A 142 37.79 -87.58 6.51
CA SER A 142 36.33 -87.46 6.63
C SER A 142 35.93 -86.50 7.75
N LEU A 143 36.61 -86.53 8.91
CA LEU A 143 36.36 -85.60 10.01
C LEU A 143 36.75 -84.16 9.61
N CYS A 144 37.92 -84.00 8.96
CA CYS A 144 38.34 -82.70 8.42
C CYS A 144 37.39 -82.19 7.33
N ALA A 145 36.81 -83.06 6.50
CA ALA A 145 35.83 -82.65 5.48
C ALA A 145 34.51 -82.19 6.10
N VAL A 146 34.02 -82.86 7.15
CA VAL A 146 32.81 -82.43 7.89
C VAL A 146 33.06 -81.11 8.62
N VAL A 147 34.22 -80.95 9.26
CA VAL A 147 34.62 -79.67 9.88
C VAL A 147 34.73 -78.57 8.83
N LEU A 148 35.30 -78.84 7.65
CA LEU A 148 35.33 -77.88 6.54
C LEU A 148 33.93 -77.48 6.06
N LEU A 149 32.99 -78.43 5.93
CA LEU A 149 31.61 -78.12 5.55
C LEU A 149 30.88 -77.31 6.63
N LEU A 150 31.11 -77.60 7.92
CA LEU A 150 30.58 -76.80 9.02
C LEU A 150 31.21 -75.40 9.04
N LEU A 151 32.52 -75.27 8.79
CA LEU A 151 33.19 -73.97 8.67
C LEU A 151 32.69 -73.17 7.48
N VAL A 152 32.43 -73.82 6.33
CA VAL A 152 31.79 -73.16 5.17
C VAL A 152 30.35 -72.75 5.49
N GLY A 153 29.59 -73.58 6.22
CA GLY A 153 28.25 -73.23 6.69
C GLY A 153 28.25 -72.03 7.63
N ILE A 154 29.11 -72.04 8.65
CA ILE A 154 29.29 -70.93 9.60
C ILE A 154 29.77 -69.67 8.86
N TYR A 155 30.70 -69.79 7.92
CA TYR A 155 31.17 -68.68 7.10
C TYR A 155 30.05 -68.10 6.22
N ARG A 156 29.20 -68.95 5.62
CA ARG A 156 28.03 -68.51 4.82
C ARG A 156 26.97 -67.82 5.68
N ILE A 157 26.70 -68.35 6.86
CA ILE A 157 25.79 -67.73 7.84
C ILE A 157 26.37 -66.41 8.32
N GLY A 158 27.67 -66.36 8.62
CA GLY A 158 28.38 -65.14 9.02
C GLY A 158 28.34 -64.05 7.93
N ILE A 159 28.49 -64.42 6.66
CA ILE A 159 28.32 -63.48 5.53
C ILE A 159 26.86 -63.03 5.41
N GLY A 160 25.89 -63.94 5.52
CA GLY A 160 24.47 -63.60 5.47
C GLY A 160 24.10 -62.57 6.54
N ILE A 161 24.48 -62.84 7.79
CA ILE A 161 24.30 -61.92 8.92
C ILE A 161 25.01 -60.58 8.65
N TYR A 162 26.23 -60.60 8.11
CA TYR A 162 26.96 -59.38 7.78
C TYR A 162 26.26 -58.56 6.68
N HIS A 163 25.76 -59.20 5.62
CA HIS A 163 25.03 -58.54 4.55
C HIS A 163 23.70 -57.96 5.05
N ASP A 164 22.93 -58.73 5.82
CA ASP A 164 21.62 -58.32 6.34
C ASP A 164 21.72 -57.17 7.36
N ASN A 165 22.83 -57.06 8.08
CA ASN A 165 23.06 -56.00 9.07
C ASN A 165 23.99 -54.87 8.57
N SER A 166 24.34 -54.86 7.28
CA SER A 166 25.18 -53.81 6.70
C SER A 166 24.33 -52.79 5.93
N TYR A 167 24.19 -51.60 6.53
CA TYR A 167 23.49 -50.47 5.91
C TYR A 167 23.99 -50.18 4.49
N THR A 168 25.32 -50.07 4.30
CA THR A 168 25.92 -49.72 3.00
C THR A 168 25.67 -50.80 1.95
N TYR A 169 25.79 -52.07 2.34
CA TYR A 169 25.54 -53.19 1.43
C TYR A 169 24.07 -53.22 0.97
N GLN A 170 23.13 -53.07 1.90
CA GLN A 170 21.71 -53.07 1.58
C GLN A 170 21.34 -51.89 0.66
N LYS A 171 21.89 -50.69 0.91
CA LYS A 171 21.71 -49.52 0.04
C LYS A 171 22.25 -49.73 -1.37
N GLU A 172 23.51 -50.18 -1.52
CA GLU A 172 24.12 -50.42 -2.84
C GLU A 172 23.37 -51.51 -3.63
N LEU A 173 22.92 -52.56 -2.94
CA LEU A 173 22.13 -53.62 -3.53
C LEU A 173 20.76 -53.12 -4.00
N ALA A 174 20.06 -52.32 -3.17
CA ALA A 174 18.81 -51.68 -3.54
C ALA A 174 18.96 -50.81 -4.81
N GLN A 175 20.04 -50.03 -4.89
CA GLN A 175 20.35 -49.21 -6.07
C GLN A 175 20.60 -50.05 -7.32
N SER A 176 21.26 -51.22 -7.18
CA SER A 176 21.47 -52.13 -8.31
C SER A 176 20.16 -52.69 -8.86
N PHE A 177 19.22 -53.12 -8.00
CA PHE A 177 17.90 -53.58 -8.42
C PHE A 177 17.07 -52.45 -9.05
N ALA A 178 17.16 -51.24 -8.50
CA ALA A 178 16.47 -50.07 -9.05
C ALA A 178 16.95 -49.73 -10.47
N LEU A 179 18.25 -49.90 -10.76
CA LEU A 179 18.82 -49.72 -12.11
C LEU A 179 18.35 -50.80 -13.10
N GLU A 180 18.07 -52.00 -12.62
CA GLU A 180 17.50 -53.10 -13.41
C GLU A 180 15.98 -52.96 -13.61
N GLY A 181 15.34 -52.00 -12.92
CA GLY A 181 13.90 -51.77 -12.95
C GLY A 181 13.09 -52.72 -12.04
N ASP A 182 13.76 -53.49 -11.18
CA ASP A 182 13.11 -54.32 -10.16
C ASP A 182 12.88 -53.50 -8.89
N TYR A 183 11.83 -52.68 -8.92
CA TYR A 183 11.52 -51.75 -7.83
C TYR A 183 11.09 -52.45 -6.54
N LEU A 184 10.44 -53.61 -6.64
CA LEU A 184 9.98 -54.35 -5.45
C LEU A 184 11.18 -54.88 -4.65
N SER A 185 12.14 -55.53 -5.32
CA SER A 185 13.38 -55.96 -4.67
C SER A 185 14.20 -54.77 -4.15
N ALA A 186 14.22 -53.66 -4.89
CA ALA A 186 14.90 -52.44 -4.46
C ALA A 186 14.29 -51.87 -3.17
N ILE A 187 12.96 -51.80 -3.06
CA ILE A 187 12.23 -51.35 -1.87
C ILE A 187 12.56 -52.23 -0.67
N GLU A 188 12.51 -53.56 -0.80
CA GLU A 188 12.80 -54.50 0.30
C GLU A 188 14.20 -54.27 0.90
N HIS A 189 15.21 -54.08 0.05
CA HIS A 189 16.58 -53.81 0.49
C HIS A 189 16.73 -52.39 1.07
N MET A 190 15.99 -51.42 0.54
CA MET A 190 16.02 -50.04 1.02
C MET A 190 15.31 -49.89 2.38
N GLU A 191 14.18 -50.55 2.60
CA GLU A 191 13.49 -50.63 3.89
C GLU A 191 14.38 -51.29 4.95
N ARG A 192 15.11 -52.35 4.59
CA ARG A 192 16.12 -52.96 5.48
C ARG A 192 17.25 -52.00 5.83
N ALA A 193 17.75 -51.25 4.84
CA ALA A 193 18.75 -50.22 5.10
C ALA A 193 18.21 -49.14 6.04
N LEU A 194 16.94 -48.73 5.87
CA LEU A 194 16.28 -47.75 6.74
C LEU A 194 16.05 -48.31 8.15
N ALA A 195 15.70 -49.59 8.29
CA ALA A 195 15.56 -50.24 9.60
C ALA A 195 16.88 -50.29 10.39
N LEU A 196 18.03 -50.25 9.70
CA LEU A 196 19.36 -50.18 10.32
C LEU A 196 19.78 -48.74 10.65
N ASN A 197 19.22 -47.74 9.98
CA ASN A 197 19.49 -46.32 10.21
C ASN A 197 18.22 -45.49 9.92
N SER A 198 17.32 -45.40 10.91
CA SER A 198 15.97 -44.85 10.76
C SER A 198 15.95 -43.36 10.45
N GLU A 199 16.98 -42.61 10.85
CA GLU A 199 17.03 -41.15 10.74
C GLU A 199 17.56 -40.66 9.39
N ASP A 200 17.91 -41.56 8.46
CA ASP A 200 18.48 -41.16 7.17
C ASP A 200 17.43 -40.58 6.22
N SER A 201 17.22 -39.27 6.30
CA SER A 201 16.28 -38.54 5.45
C SER A 201 16.62 -38.64 3.95
N THR A 202 17.89 -38.84 3.58
CA THR A 202 18.28 -39.04 2.18
C THR A 202 17.81 -40.39 1.68
N LEU A 203 17.93 -41.42 2.52
CA LEU A 203 17.42 -42.75 2.22
C LEU A 203 15.88 -42.76 2.14
N LYS A 204 15.19 -42.08 3.06
CA LYS A 204 13.72 -41.89 3.01
C LYS A 204 13.30 -41.23 1.68
N TYR A 205 14.04 -40.21 1.24
CA TYR A 205 13.77 -39.53 -0.03
C TYR A 205 14.00 -40.43 -1.26
N GLU A 206 15.10 -41.20 -1.29
CA GLU A 206 15.37 -42.19 -2.33
C GLU A 206 14.30 -43.30 -2.35
N LEU A 207 13.83 -43.75 -1.18
CA LEU A 207 12.79 -44.75 -1.02
C LEU A 207 11.43 -44.25 -1.53
N ALA A 208 11.07 -42.99 -1.24
CA ALA A 208 9.86 -42.39 -1.79
C ALA A 208 9.83 -42.46 -3.33
N ASP A 209 10.96 -42.18 -3.99
CA ASP A 209 11.09 -42.32 -5.45
C ASP A 209 10.89 -43.75 -5.96
N LEU A 210 11.31 -44.75 -5.19
CA LEU A 210 11.06 -46.16 -5.52
C LEU A 210 9.58 -46.51 -5.35
N TYR A 211 8.92 -46.02 -4.31
CA TYR A 211 7.49 -46.22 -4.11
C TYR A 211 6.65 -45.66 -5.26
N PHE A 212 6.90 -44.42 -5.70
CA PHE A 212 6.21 -43.85 -6.86
C PHE A 212 6.45 -44.65 -8.14
N LYS A 213 7.67 -45.17 -8.35
CA LYS A 213 7.98 -46.01 -9.52
C LYS A 213 7.30 -47.38 -9.46
N ASN A 214 7.09 -47.92 -8.26
CA ASN A 214 6.37 -49.17 -8.04
C ASN A 214 4.84 -49.01 -8.07
N GLY A 215 4.34 -47.76 -8.07
CA GLY A 215 2.91 -47.43 -8.01
C GLY A 215 2.31 -47.50 -6.60
N GLU A 216 3.13 -47.44 -5.56
CA GLU A 216 2.73 -47.39 -4.15
C GLU A 216 2.73 -45.94 -3.64
N ASP A 217 1.98 -45.07 -4.32
CA ASP A 217 2.04 -43.61 -4.12
C ASP A 217 1.73 -43.18 -2.68
N ASP A 218 0.78 -43.84 -2.01
CA ASP A 218 0.43 -43.56 -0.60
C ASP A 218 1.65 -43.69 0.32
N LYS A 219 2.47 -44.73 0.14
CA LYS A 219 3.69 -44.92 0.91
C LYS A 219 4.75 -43.89 0.55
N GLY A 220 4.87 -43.56 -0.74
CA GLY A 220 5.76 -42.50 -1.20
C GLY A 220 5.43 -41.15 -0.55
N ILE A 221 4.16 -40.77 -0.54
CA ILE A 221 3.65 -39.54 0.09
C ILE A 221 3.92 -39.54 1.59
N LEU A 222 3.64 -40.64 2.29
CA LEU A 222 3.92 -40.77 3.73
C LEU A 222 5.41 -40.56 4.05
N MET A 223 6.32 -41.15 3.27
CA MET A 223 7.76 -40.93 3.44
C MET A 223 8.16 -39.47 3.23
N LEU A 224 7.58 -38.77 2.25
CA LEU A 224 7.87 -37.35 2.04
C LEU A 224 7.34 -36.48 3.19
N TRP A 225 6.16 -36.79 3.73
CA TRP A 225 5.62 -36.10 4.90
C TRP A 225 6.46 -36.32 6.16
N GLU A 226 6.98 -37.53 6.35
CA GLU A 226 7.90 -37.85 7.45
C GLU A 226 9.16 -36.97 7.38
N ILE A 227 9.77 -36.84 6.19
CA ILE A 227 10.94 -35.96 5.98
C ILE A 227 10.61 -34.50 6.29
N ILE A 228 9.42 -34.03 5.88
CA ILE A 228 8.96 -32.66 6.13
C ILE A 228 8.74 -32.42 7.63
N TYR A 229 8.09 -33.36 8.32
CA TYR A 229 7.79 -33.27 9.74
C TYR A 229 9.07 -33.28 10.59
N GLU A 230 10.02 -34.16 10.27
CA GLU A 230 11.31 -34.26 10.95
C GLU A 230 12.25 -33.09 10.65
N GLN A 231 11.91 -32.23 9.68
CA GLN A 231 12.79 -31.18 9.17
C GLN A 231 14.17 -31.75 8.75
N GLY A 232 14.16 -32.98 8.24
CA GLY A 232 15.35 -33.73 7.90
C GLY A 232 16.09 -33.18 6.67
N ALA A 233 17.25 -33.74 6.36
CA ALA A 233 17.94 -33.39 5.12
C ALA A 233 17.00 -33.60 3.92
N ASN A 234 16.98 -32.64 2.98
CA ASN A 234 16.11 -32.63 1.80
C ASN A 234 14.62 -32.29 2.03
N TYR A 235 14.20 -31.77 3.19
CA TYR A 235 12.79 -31.40 3.41
C TYR A 235 12.22 -30.44 2.36
N GLN A 236 13.00 -29.45 1.88
CA GLN A 236 12.59 -28.57 0.78
C GLN A 236 12.38 -29.33 -0.55
N SER A 237 13.24 -30.33 -0.81
CA SER A 237 13.10 -31.21 -1.97
C SER A 237 11.88 -32.11 -1.85
N ALA A 238 11.54 -32.55 -0.63
CA ALA A 238 10.33 -33.32 -0.35
C ALA A 238 9.06 -32.51 -0.64
N TYR A 239 9.01 -31.24 -0.20
CA TYR A 239 7.93 -30.31 -0.58
C TYR A 239 7.80 -30.18 -2.11
N ARG A 240 8.91 -29.90 -2.81
CA ARG A 240 8.91 -29.78 -4.27
C ARG A 240 8.35 -31.02 -4.95
N LYS A 241 8.75 -32.21 -4.48
CA LYS A 241 8.30 -33.49 -5.04
C LYS A 241 6.82 -33.75 -4.78
N LEU A 242 6.31 -33.45 -3.58
CA LEU A 242 4.87 -33.52 -3.28
C LEU A 242 4.08 -32.58 -4.18
N ILE A 243 4.51 -31.33 -4.31
CA ILE A 243 3.85 -30.33 -5.15
C ILE A 243 3.85 -30.78 -6.62
N GLU A 244 4.98 -31.28 -7.13
CA GLU A 244 5.07 -31.83 -8.50
C GLU A 244 4.13 -33.03 -8.70
N TYR A 245 4.06 -33.93 -7.72
CA TYR A 245 3.17 -35.07 -7.74
C TYR A 245 1.69 -34.64 -7.85
N TYR A 246 1.22 -33.76 -6.95
CA TYR A 246 -0.16 -33.28 -6.99
C TYR A 246 -0.45 -32.41 -8.22
N ALA A 247 0.53 -31.67 -8.73
CA ALA A 247 0.38 -30.86 -9.94
C ALA A 247 0.17 -31.76 -11.17
N ASN A 248 0.84 -32.90 -11.24
CA ASN A 248 0.66 -33.90 -12.31
C ASN A 248 -0.72 -34.58 -12.25
N LEU A 249 -1.30 -34.71 -11.05
CA LEU A 249 -2.68 -35.17 -10.86
C LEU A 249 -3.73 -34.10 -11.15
N GLY A 250 -3.32 -32.82 -11.19
CA GLY A 250 -4.23 -31.67 -11.27
C GLY A 250 -4.93 -31.34 -9.96
N ASP A 251 -4.43 -31.85 -8.83
CA ASP A 251 -4.99 -31.60 -7.49
C ASP A 251 -4.37 -30.34 -6.88
N TYR A 252 -4.77 -29.18 -7.40
CA TYR A 252 -4.28 -27.88 -6.93
C TYR A 252 -4.80 -27.50 -5.55
N ALA A 253 -5.92 -28.10 -5.10
CA ALA A 253 -6.47 -27.88 -3.77
C ALA A 253 -5.52 -28.41 -2.71
N MET A 254 -5.00 -29.63 -2.90
CA MET A 254 -3.99 -30.21 -2.02
C MET A 254 -2.70 -29.40 -2.01
N ILE A 255 -2.25 -28.87 -3.16
CA ILE A 255 -1.07 -27.99 -3.20
C ILE A 255 -1.29 -26.72 -2.37
N ASN A 256 -2.46 -26.08 -2.50
CA ASN A 256 -2.80 -24.90 -1.70
C ASN A 256 -2.78 -25.23 -0.20
N GLU A 257 -3.35 -26.37 0.22
CA GLU A 257 -3.34 -26.83 1.61
C GLU A 257 -1.91 -27.08 2.14
N ILE A 258 -1.06 -27.76 1.36
CA ILE A 258 0.35 -27.99 1.69
C ILE A 258 1.06 -26.65 1.90
N LEU A 259 0.85 -25.68 1.01
CA LEU A 259 1.53 -24.39 1.06
C LEU A 259 1.00 -23.48 2.17
N GLN A 260 -0.30 -23.51 2.50
CA GLN A 260 -0.85 -22.76 3.63
C GLN A 260 -0.28 -23.22 4.98
N ASN A 261 0.07 -24.51 5.10
CA ASN A 261 0.68 -25.08 6.30
C ASN A 261 2.22 -25.10 6.27
N CYS A 262 2.85 -24.61 5.20
CA CYS A 262 4.29 -24.60 5.05
C CYS A 262 4.92 -23.40 5.77
N THR A 263 5.86 -23.65 6.68
CA THR A 263 6.61 -22.61 7.42
C THR A 263 7.83 -22.09 6.66
N ASP A 264 8.27 -22.77 5.59
CA ASP A 264 9.46 -22.38 4.82
C ASP A 264 9.09 -21.35 3.74
N ALA A 265 9.50 -20.10 3.96
CA ALA A 265 9.25 -18.99 3.05
C ALA A 265 9.83 -19.18 1.64
N ASN A 266 10.92 -19.95 1.47
CA ASN A 266 11.50 -20.21 0.15
C ASN A 266 10.60 -21.14 -0.67
N VAL A 267 10.02 -22.16 -0.02
CA VAL A 267 9.08 -23.08 -0.68
C VAL A 267 7.80 -22.32 -1.03
N VAL A 268 7.25 -21.56 -0.08
CA VAL A 268 6.04 -20.76 -0.28
C VAL A 268 6.20 -19.77 -1.44
N SER A 269 7.28 -18.98 -1.45
CA SER A 269 7.54 -18.01 -2.52
C SER A 269 7.76 -18.67 -3.88
N GLN A 270 8.43 -19.82 -3.94
CA GLN A 270 8.64 -20.56 -5.18
C GLN A 270 7.31 -21.03 -5.82
N PHE A 271 6.32 -21.38 -5.00
CA PHE A 271 5.05 -21.97 -5.44
C PHE A 271 3.83 -21.09 -5.17
N GLN A 272 4.04 -19.80 -4.93
CA GLN A 272 3.02 -18.83 -4.54
C GLN A 272 1.82 -18.75 -5.51
N ASN A 273 2.03 -19.06 -6.80
CA ASN A 273 0.97 -19.07 -7.81
C ASN A 273 -0.10 -20.15 -7.57
N TYR A 274 0.22 -21.21 -6.83
CA TYR A 274 -0.76 -22.24 -6.46
C TYR A 274 -1.60 -21.86 -5.24
N MET A 275 -1.19 -20.82 -4.49
CA MET A 275 -1.90 -20.38 -3.30
C MET A 275 -3.03 -19.41 -3.65
N ALA A 276 -4.13 -19.54 -2.94
CA ALA A 276 -5.24 -18.58 -2.94
C ALA A 276 -5.40 -17.97 -1.54
N ASN A 277 -4.73 -16.85 -1.28
CA ASN A 277 -4.88 -16.12 -0.03
C ASN A 277 -6.00 -15.07 -0.16
N PRO A 278 -6.68 -14.73 0.94
CA PRO A 278 -7.68 -13.66 0.92
C PRO A 278 -7.08 -12.34 0.39
N PRO A 279 -7.86 -11.55 -0.37
CA PRO A 279 -7.41 -10.24 -0.80
C PRO A 279 -6.99 -9.34 0.36
N GLU A 280 -5.89 -8.62 0.18
CA GLU A 280 -5.45 -7.57 1.11
C GLU A 280 -6.08 -6.23 0.73
N PHE A 281 -6.46 -5.45 1.74
CA PHE A 281 -7.11 -4.14 1.58
C PHE A 281 -6.07 -3.07 1.90
N SER A 282 -5.95 -2.05 1.04
CA SER A 282 -4.99 -0.96 1.25
C SER A 282 -5.30 -0.11 2.48
N GLU A 283 -6.58 -0.06 2.89
CA GLU A 283 -7.06 0.74 4.00
C GLU A 283 -7.61 -0.14 5.13
N VAL A 284 -7.30 0.24 6.37
CA VAL A 284 -7.87 -0.38 7.57
C VAL A 284 -9.36 -0.04 7.70
N GLU A 285 -10.13 -0.90 8.35
CA GLU A 285 -11.55 -0.58 8.59
C GLU A 285 -11.70 0.54 9.64
N GLY A 286 -12.69 1.42 9.47
CA GLY A 286 -12.84 2.57 10.36
C GLY A 286 -13.74 3.69 9.82
N THR A 287 -13.66 4.84 10.49
CA THR A 287 -14.33 6.08 10.11
C THR A 287 -13.35 7.05 9.49
N TYR A 288 -13.72 7.64 8.36
CA TYR A 288 -12.93 8.59 7.57
C TYR A 288 -13.73 9.88 7.37
N ASP A 289 -13.05 11.02 7.40
CA ASP A 289 -13.62 12.35 7.14
C ASP A 289 -13.33 12.88 5.73
N GLU A 290 -12.75 12.02 4.87
CA GLU A 290 -12.46 12.28 3.47
C GLU A 290 -12.88 11.09 2.59
N VAL A 291 -12.90 11.31 1.27
CA VAL A 291 -13.18 10.25 0.28
C VAL A 291 -12.04 9.23 0.30
N VAL A 292 -12.38 7.94 0.39
CA VAL A 292 -11.39 6.86 0.44
C VAL A 292 -11.30 6.14 -0.91
N SER A 293 -10.07 5.96 -1.41
CA SER A 293 -9.80 5.15 -2.61
C SER A 293 -9.23 3.78 -2.22
N LEU A 294 -10.10 2.80 -2.02
CA LEU A 294 -9.74 1.47 -1.56
C LEU A 294 -9.12 0.61 -2.67
N LYS A 295 -7.92 0.08 -2.46
CA LYS A 295 -7.26 -0.87 -3.36
C LYS A 295 -7.26 -2.27 -2.78
N LEU A 296 -7.42 -3.27 -3.64
CA LEU A 296 -7.36 -4.68 -3.28
C LEU A 296 -6.16 -5.34 -3.99
N SER A 297 -5.42 -6.19 -3.28
CA SER A 297 -4.30 -6.96 -3.85
C SER A 297 -4.43 -8.45 -3.55
N SER A 298 -3.98 -9.28 -4.48
CA SER A 298 -3.89 -10.74 -4.31
C SER A 298 -2.44 -11.18 -4.13
N ASN A 299 -2.25 -12.36 -3.57
CA ASN A 299 -0.92 -12.97 -3.42
C ASN A 299 -0.36 -13.49 -4.75
N SER A 300 -1.19 -13.75 -5.76
CA SER A 300 -0.77 -14.29 -7.06
C SER A 300 -1.68 -13.81 -8.17
N ASN A 301 -1.38 -14.21 -9.42
CA ASN A 301 -2.25 -13.94 -10.55
C ASN A 301 -3.60 -14.63 -10.38
N GLY A 302 -4.67 -13.92 -10.72
CA GLY A 302 -6.02 -14.43 -10.63
C GLY A 302 -7.05 -13.32 -10.68
N VAL A 303 -8.22 -13.58 -10.11
CA VAL A 303 -9.38 -12.69 -10.16
C VAL A 303 -9.91 -12.48 -8.75
N ILE A 304 -10.14 -11.21 -8.38
CA ILE A 304 -10.80 -10.85 -7.13
C ILE A 304 -12.25 -10.48 -7.44
N TYR A 305 -13.20 -11.12 -6.76
CA TYR A 305 -14.62 -10.80 -6.83
C TYR A 305 -15.03 -10.07 -5.56
N TYR A 306 -15.84 -9.01 -5.69
CA TYR A 306 -16.18 -8.18 -4.54
C TYR A 306 -17.61 -7.63 -4.58
N THR A 307 -18.06 -7.18 -3.42
CA THR A 307 -19.29 -6.42 -3.18
C THR A 307 -18.99 -5.27 -2.22
N ILE A 308 -19.77 -4.20 -2.27
CA ILE A 308 -19.58 -3.00 -1.41
C ILE A 308 -20.74 -2.74 -0.44
N ASP A 309 -21.81 -3.52 -0.57
CA ASP A 309 -23.04 -3.44 0.23
C ASP A 309 -23.10 -4.50 1.35
N GLY A 310 -22.04 -5.32 1.47
CA GLY A 310 -21.93 -6.40 2.44
C GLY A 310 -22.64 -7.69 2.06
N SER A 311 -23.19 -7.80 0.85
CA SER A 311 -23.68 -9.07 0.31
C SER A 311 -22.51 -10.04 0.06
N VAL A 312 -22.77 -11.35 0.09
CA VAL A 312 -21.72 -12.35 -0.18
C VAL A 312 -21.33 -12.28 -1.66
N PRO A 313 -20.06 -12.00 -2.01
CA PRO A 313 -19.61 -12.03 -3.40
C PRO A 313 -19.71 -13.44 -3.98
N THR A 314 -19.99 -13.52 -5.28
CA THR A 314 -20.09 -14.76 -6.06
C THR A 314 -19.34 -14.60 -7.38
N TYR A 315 -19.27 -15.65 -8.21
CA TYR A 315 -18.71 -15.56 -9.56
C TYR A 315 -19.46 -14.62 -10.51
N ASP A 316 -20.70 -14.23 -10.18
CA ASP A 316 -21.47 -13.25 -10.92
C ASP A 316 -21.26 -11.81 -10.39
N SER A 317 -20.50 -11.64 -9.30
CA SER A 317 -20.17 -10.34 -8.73
C SER A 317 -19.16 -9.58 -9.61
N PRO A 318 -19.08 -8.25 -9.46
CA PRO A 318 -18.05 -7.45 -10.12
C PRO A 318 -16.64 -7.97 -9.86
N ILE A 319 -15.83 -7.99 -10.92
CA ILE A 319 -14.40 -8.26 -10.85
C ILE A 319 -13.68 -6.97 -10.50
N TYR A 320 -12.76 -7.04 -9.54
CA TYR A 320 -11.91 -5.91 -9.20
C TYR A 320 -10.86 -5.69 -10.29
N THR A 321 -10.96 -4.57 -11.01
CA THR A 321 -9.97 -4.12 -12.02
C THR A 321 -9.36 -2.78 -11.69
N ASP A 322 -10.06 -1.96 -10.90
CA ASP A 322 -9.71 -0.58 -10.59
C ASP A 322 -10.02 -0.27 -9.12
N PRO A 323 -9.34 0.71 -8.48
CA PRO A 323 -9.63 1.13 -7.10
C PRO A 323 -11.11 1.46 -6.87
N ILE A 324 -11.63 1.07 -5.70
CA ILE A 324 -13.01 1.31 -5.28
C ILE A 324 -13.07 2.66 -4.56
N THR A 325 -13.78 3.63 -5.14
CA THR A 325 -14.02 4.93 -4.49
C THR A 325 -15.18 4.83 -3.50
N LEU A 326 -14.94 5.25 -2.26
CA LEU A 326 -15.91 5.33 -1.17
C LEU A 326 -16.15 6.80 -0.80
N ASP A 327 -17.27 7.34 -1.25
CA ASP A 327 -17.74 8.70 -0.90
C ASP A 327 -18.56 8.67 0.40
N LEU A 328 -19.28 9.74 0.74
CA LEU A 328 -20.14 9.81 1.94
C LEU A 328 -21.07 8.58 2.08
N GLY A 329 -21.00 7.87 3.20
CA GLY A 329 -21.85 6.70 3.48
C GLY A 329 -21.20 5.62 4.33
N ILE A 330 -21.92 4.51 4.52
CA ILE A 330 -21.42 3.31 5.20
C ILE A 330 -21.32 2.19 4.16
N TYR A 331 -20.12 1.64 4.00
CA TYR A 331 -19.82 0.58 3.06
C TYR A 331 -19.34 -0.65 3.80
N ARG A 332 -19.76 -1.81 3.33
CA ARG A 332 -19.23 -3.08 3.80
C ARG A 332 -18.67 -3.81 2.59
N VAL A 333 -17.35 -3.76 2.46
CA VAL A 333 -16.67 -4.32 1.31
C VAL A 333 -16.29 -5.77 1.66
N SER A 334 -16.81 -6.70 0.87
CA SER A 334 -16.53 -8.13 1.00
C SER A 334 -15.89 -8.64 -0.28
N ALA A 335 -14.83 -9.45 -0.17
CA ALA A 335 -14.10 -9.95 -1.33
C ALA A 335 -13.53 -11.36 -1.10
N PHE A 336 -13.36 -12.09 -2.19
CA PHE A 336 -12.58 -13.33 -2.24
C PHE A 336 -11.76 -13.39 -3.54
N PHE A 337 -10.68 -14.16 -3.51
CA PHE A 337 -9.75 -14.31 -4.61
C PHE A 337 -9.86 -15.72 -5.21
N VAL A 338 -9.69 -15.80 -6.54
CA VAL A 338 -9.59 -17.06 -7.28
C VAL A 338 -8.32 -17.05 -8.10
N ASN A 339 -7.41 -17.99 -7.85
CA ASN A 339 -6.14 -18.07 -8.59
C ASN A 339 -6.32 -18.65 -10.01
N GLU A 340 -5.24 -18.66 -10.80
CA GLU A 340 -5.24 -19.20 -12.18
C GLU A 340 -5.65 -20.69 -12.27
N TYR A 341 -5.55 -21.44 -11.18
CA TYR A 341 -5.91 -22.85 -11.09
C TYR A 341 -7.35 -23.09 -10.61
N GLY A 342 -8.12 -22.03 -10.36
CA GLY A 342 -9.50 -22.11 -9.90
C GLY A 342 -9.68 -22.39 -8.40
N ILE A 343 -8.62 -22.22 -7.59
CA ILE A 343 -8.71 -22.35 -6.14
C ILE A 343 -9.21 -21.03 -5.55
N GLU A 344 -10.25 -21.13 -4.71
CA GLU A 344 -10.87 -20.01 -4.00
C GLU A 344 -10.13 -19.75 -2.67
N SER A 345 -9.93 -18.49 -2.33
CA SER A 345 -9.50 -18.08 -1.00
C SER A 345 -10.67 -18.03 -0.02
N GLU A 346 -10.37 -17.97 1.27
CA GLU A 346 -11.34 -17.51 2.27
C GLU A 346 -11.85 -16.11 1.92
N MET A 347 -13.13 -15.84 2.24
CA MET A 347 -13.75 -14.54 2.05
C MET A 347 -13.38 -13.60 3.22
N ILE A 348 -13.02 -12.37 2.89
CA ILE A 348 -12.77 -11.31 3.86
C ILE A 348 -13.81 -10.19 3.73
N SER A 349 -14.16 -9.56 4.85
CA SER A 349 -15.11 -8.43 4.89
C SER A 349 -14.57 -7.34 5.81
N LYS A 350 -14.62 -6.08 5.34
CA LYS A 350 -14.24 -4.88 6.11
C LYS A 350 -15.33 -3.80 6.00
N THR A 351 -15.46 -2.97 7.04
CA THR A 351 -16.48 -1.91 7.09
C THR A 351 -15.85 -0.52 7.10
N TYR A 352 -16.34 0.38 6.24
CA TYR A 352 -15.85 1.74 6.10
C TYR A 352 -17.01 2.72 6.30
N THR A 353 -16.84 3.68 7.20
CA THR A 353 -17.79 4.78 7.40
C THR A 353 -17.15 6.07 6.94
N ILE A 354 -17.67 6.64 5.86
CA ILE A 354 -17.20 7.89 5.29
C ILE A 354 -18.16 8.98 5.76
N ASP A 355 -17.71 9.80 6.71
CA ASP A 355 -18.46 10.88 7.35
C ASP A 355 -17.75 12.21 7.10
N ILE A 356 -17.95 12.73 5.89
CA ILE A 356 -17.32 13.96 5.45
C ILE A 356 -18.04 15.15 6.07
N ARG A 357 -17.29 16.00 6.78
CA ARG A 357 -17.84 17.19 7.43
C ARG A 357 -18.16 18.26 6.40
N ILE A 358 -19.43 18.40 6.08
CA ILE A 358 -19.93 19.49 5.24
C ILE A 358 -20.05 20.76 6.13
N PRO A 359 -19.60 21.94 5.65
CA PRO A 359 -19.79 23.20 6.37
C PRO A 359 -21.27 23.50 6.65
N ASN A 360 -21.58 24.12 7.80
CA ASN A 360 -22.94 24.61 8.04
C ASN A 360 -23.22 25.82 7.12
N PRO A 361 -24.48 26.16 6.80
CA PRO A 361 -24.78 27.35 6.02
C PRO A 361 -24.19 28.62 6.67
N PRO A 362 -23.64 29.56 5.89
CA PRO A 362 -23.10 30.80 6.43
C PRO A 362 -24.14 31.59 7.21
N ASN A 363 -23.82 32.04 8.42
CA ASN A 363 -24.75 32.81 9.23
C ASN A 363 -24.64 34.31 8.88
N VAL A 364 -25.59 34.82 8.12
CA VAL A 364 -25.68 36.24 7.76
C VAL A 364 -26.38 36.99 8.90
N LEU A 365 -25.68 37.93 9.53
CA LEU A 365 -26.14 38.61 10.75
C LEU A 365 -27.29 39.59 10.50
N LEU A 366 -27.43 40.07 9.26
CA LEU A 366 -28.46 41.02 8.84
C LEU A 366 -29.63 40.28 8.19
N GLU A 367 -30.83 40.39 8.77
CA GLU A 367 -32.05 39.80 8.21
C GLU A 367 -32.49 40.50 6.92
N SER A 368 -33.08 39.74 6.00
CA SER A 368 -33.66 40.25 4.75
C SER A 368 -34.78 41.27 4.98
N GLY A 369 -34.90 42.26 4.11
CA GLY A 369 -35.94 43.27 4.23
C GLY A 369 -35.74 44.54 3.40
N ASP A 370 -36.65 45.50 3.64
CA ASP A 370 -36.59 46.86 3.10
C ASP A 370 -35.87 47.78 4.09
N PHE A 371 -34.94 48.59 3.57
CA PHE A 371 -34.09 49.48 4.34
C PHE A 371 -34.20 50.91 3.81
N ASP A 372 -34.28 51.88 4.71
CA ASP A 372 -34.25 53.32 4.42
C ASP A 372 -32.92 54.00 4.80
N SER A 373 -32.02 53.23 5.42
CA SER A 373 -30.66 53.61 5.76
C SER A 373 -29.68 52.48 5.42
N PRO A 374 -28.45 52.79 4.95
CA PRO A 374 -27.51 51.76 4.55
C PRO A 374 -26.98 50.97 5.74
N GLU A 375 -26.89 49.65 5.59
CA GLU A 375 -26.28 48.73 6.55
C GLU A 375 -25.15 47.92 5.92
N MET A 376 -24.32 47.30 6.77
CA MET A 376 -23.25 46.41 6.35
C MET A 376 -23.72 44.95 6.50
N ILE A 377 -23.71 44.21 5.40
CA ILE A 377 -24.01 42.78 5.38
C ILE A 377 -22.78 42.04 5.90
N THR A 378 -22.89 41.52 7.12
CA THR A 378 -21.82 40.78 7.80
C THR A 378 -22.17 39.30 7.86
N VAL A 379 -21.24 38.45 7.46
CA VAL A 379 -21.33 36.99 7.55
C VAL A 379 -20.36 36.49 8.61
N ASP A 380 -20.85 35.64 9.51
CA ASP A 380 -20.03 34.91 10.47
C ASP A 380 -19.40 33.69 9.77
N VAL A 381 -18.08 33.73 9.58
CA VAL A 381 -17.32 32.73 8.82
C VAL A 381 -16.86 31.63 9.76
N GLN A 382 -17.25 30.40 9.46
CA GLN A 382 -16.85 29.23 10.22
C GLN A 382 -15.33 29.00 10.12
N GLN A 383 -14.72 28.52 11.20
CA GLN A 383 -13.30 28.17 11.19
C GLN A 383 -13.02 27.12 10.10
N TYR A 384 -11.88 27.26 9.43
CA TYR A 384 -11.43 26.37 8.36
C TYR A 384 -12.35 26.32 7.13
N CYS A 385 -13.22 27.31 6.94
CA CYS A 385 -14.07 27.44 5.76
C CYS A 385 -13.82 28.78 5.05
N THR A 386 -14.06 28.80 3.74
CA THR A 386 -14.07 30.04 2.93
C THR A 386 -15.48 30.27 2.42
N VAL A 387 -16.00 31.49 2.57
CA VAL A 387 -17.35 31.85 2.11
C VAL A 387 -17.27 32.55 0.76
N TYR A 388 -18.10 32.11 -0.18
CA TYR A 388 -18.27 32.74 -1.48
C TYR A 388 -19.71 33.19 -1.66
N TYR A 389 -19.92 34.24 -2.46
CA TYR A 389 -21.24 34.77 -2.70
C TYR A 389 -21.46 35.32 -4.11
N THR A 390 -22.73 35.46 -4.44
CA THR A 390 -23.25 36.12 -5.64
C THR A 390 -24.31 37.13 -5.21
N ILE A 391 -24.58 38.13 -6.05
CA ILE A 391 -25.57 39.22 -5.79
C ILE A 391 -26.73 39.16 -6.81
N ASP A 392 -26.59 38.32 -7.84
CA ASP A 392 -27.55 38.17 -8.95
C ASP A 392 -28.43 36.91 -8.80
N GLY A 393 -28.32 36.20 -7.68
CA GLY A 393 -29.04 34.95 -7.42
C GLY A 393 -28.56 33.72 -8.16
N THR A 394 -27.37 33.77 -8.75
CA THR A 394 -26.72 32.56 -9.26
C THR A 394 -26.09 31.74 -8.14
N MET A 395 -25.99 30.42 -8.28
CA MET A 395 -25.35 29.58 -7.26
C MET A 395 -23.86 29.93 -7.17
N PRO A 396 -23.33 30.31 -5.99
CA PRO A 396 -21.92 30.61 -5.87
C PRO A 396 -21.05 29.36 -6.00
N THR A 397 -19.85 29.55 -6.53
CA THR A 397 -18.80 28.53 -6.65
C THR A 397 -17.49 29.08 -6.08
N MET A 398 -16.43 28.27 -6.02
CA MET A 398 -15.10 28.76 -5.61
C MET A 398 -14.51 29.82 -6.55
N GLU A 399 -15.06 30.00 -7.75
CA GLU A 399 -14.71 31.07 -8.70
C GLU A 399 -15.56 32.34 -8.51
N SER A 400 -16.57 32.30 -7.62
CA SER A 400 -17.41 33.46 -7.29
C SER A 400 -16.67 34.46 -6.39
N THR A 401 -17.35 35.54 -5.99
CA THR A 401 -16.70 36.56 -5.16
C THR A 401 -16.49 36.01 -3.75
N GLU A 402 -15.24 36.00 -3.30
CA GLU A 402 -14.89 35.64 -1.92
C GLU A 402 -15.40 36.70 -0.93
N TYR A 403 -16.02 36.25 0.16
CA TYR A 403 -16.36 37.10 1.28
C TYR A 403 -15.12 37.35 2.14
N THR A 404 -14.55 38.55 2.03
CA THR A 404 -13.35 38.95 2.78
C THR A 404 -13.64 39.89 3.95
N GLY A 405 -14.91 40.21 4.20
CA GLY A 405 -15.34 41.16 5.23
C GLY A 405 -16.69 41.82 4.91
N PRO A 406 -17.18 42.70 5.80
CA PRO A 406 -18.51 43.29 5.68
C PRO A 406 -18.76 43.96 4.32
N ILE A 407 -19.91 43.67 3.72
CA ILE A 407 -20.30 44.17 2.40
C ILE A 407 -21.25 45.37 2.58
N PRO A 408 -20.97 46.55 2.00
CA PRO A 408 -21.93 47.65 2.02
C PRO A 408 -23.16 47.30 1.18
N MET A 409 -24.35 47.46 1.77
CA MET A 409 -25.61 47.11 1.11
C MET A 409 -25.78 47.84 -0.23
N PRO A 410 -26.08 47.11 -1.33
CA PRO A 410 -26.37 47.73 -2.62
C PRO A 410 -27.62 48.62 -2.57
N ILE A 411 -27.63 49.67 -3.40
CA ILE A 411 -28.79 50.54 -3.56
C ILE A 411 -29.84 49.83 -4.43
N GLY A 412 -31.11 49.88 -4.01
CA GLY A 412 -32.20 49.16 -4.63
C GLY A 412 -32.22 47.68 -4.20
N THR A 413 -32.84 46.84 -5.03
CA THR A 413 -33.00 45.42 -4.73
C THR A 413 -31.75 44.61 -5.06
N SER A 414 -31.34 43.74 -4.15
CA SER A 414 -30.23 42.81 -4.29
C SER A 414 -30.58 41.46 -3.68
N HIS A 415 -30.15 40.37 -4.32
CA HIS A 415 -30.42 39.01 -3.88
C HIS A 415 -29.08 38.28 -3.71
N PHE A 416 -28.67 38.10 -2.47
CA PHE A 416 -27.43 37.44 -2.13
C PHE A 416 -27.65 35.95 -1.92
N ILE A 417 -26.74 35.14 -2.47
CA ILE A 417 -26.59 33.74 -2.09
C ILE A 417 -25.18 33.58 -1.55
N PHE A 418 -25.06 33.05 -0.33
CA PHE A 418 -23.80 32.75 0.33
C PHE A 418 -23.63 31.23 0.47
N VAL A 419 -22.42 30.72 0.28
CA VAL A 419 -22.06 29.32 0.52
C VAL A 419 -20.70 29.24 1.18
N ALA A 420 -20.54 28.33 2.14
CA ALA A 420 -19.25 28.00 2.74
C ALA A 420 -18.65 26.78 2.03
N TYR A 421 -17.37 26.83 1.71
CA TYR A 421 -16.59 25.70 1.23
C TYR A 421 -15.61 25.25 2.30
N SER A 422 -15.47 23.94 2.49
CA SER A 422 -14.43 23.36 3.33
C SER A 422 -13.04 23.53 2.69
N GLN A 423 -11.96 23.21 3.40
CA GLN A 423 -10.61 23.27 2.84
C GLN A 423 -10.40 22.28 1.68
N GLU A 424 -11.18 21.21 1.67
CA GLU A 424 -11.21 20.14 0.67
C GLU A 424 -12.10 20.50 -0.54
N GLY A 425 -12.71 21.69 -0.55
CA GLY A 425 -13.52 22.17 -1.66
C GLY A 425 -14.96 21.64 -1.68
N LEU A 426 -15.47 21.15 -0.55
CA LEU A 426 -16.84 20.67 -0.45
C LEU A 426 -17.80 21.81 -0.06
N PRO A 427 -18.86 22.06 -0.84
CA PRO A 427 -19.83 23.10 -0.53
C PRO A 427 -20.78 22.68 0.60
N GLY A 428 -21.03 23.61 1.51
CA GLY A 428 -22.12 23.55 2.47
C GLY A 428 -23.49 23.88 1.88
N GLU A 429 -24.51 23.92 2.75
CA GLU A 429 -25.80 24.51 2.38
C GLU A 429 -25.66 26.02 2.16
N VAL A 430 -26.59 26.59 1.38
CA VAL A 430 -26.58 28.01 1.05
C VAL A 430 -27.45 28.83 2.01
N THR A 431 -27.10 30.11 2.16
CA THR A 431 -27.93 31.12 2.81
C THR A 431 -28.33 32.15 1.78
N GLU A 432 -29.64 32.34 1.59
CA GLU A 432 -30.21 33.33 0.67
C GLU A 432 -30.70 34.55 1.46
N CYS A 433 -30.42 35.76 0.95
CA CYS A 433 -30.82 37.01 1.58
C CYS A 433 -31.29 38.04 0.54
N ASP A 434 -32.48 38.60 0.75
CA ASP A 434 -33.04 39.66 -0.09
C ASP A 434 -32.96 41.01 0.64
N TYR A 435 -32.34 42.01 0.01
CA TYR A 435 -32.26 43.36 0.55
C TYR A 435 -32.78 44.37 -0.46
N ASN A 436 -33.54 45.37 0.00
CA ASN A 436 -33.96 46.50 -0.81
C ASN A 436 -33.65 47.82 -0.10
N LEU A 437 -32.65 48.56 -0.57
CA LEU A 437 -32.26 49.84 0.02
C LEU A 437 -32.81 51.01 -0.80
N GLU A 438 -33.71 51.80 -0.20
CA GLU A 438 -34.27 53.01 -0.80
C GLU A 438 -33.83 54.25 -0.01
N LEU A 439 -33.03 55.11 -0.63
CA LEU A 439 -32.52 56.33 0.00
C LEU A 439 -33.31 57.57 -0.46
N ASP A 440 -33.80 58.36 0.49
CA ASP A 440 -34.44 59.65 0.20
C ASP A 440 -33.38 60.75 0.01
N THR A 441 -33.06 61.06 -1.26
CA THR A 441 -32.12 62.13 -1.61
C THR A 441 -32.52 62.89 -2.87
N ASN A 442 -32.19 64.18 -2.90
CA ASN A 442 -32.32 65.01 -4.09
C ASN A 442 -31.03 65.05 -4.94
N ILE A 443 -29.94 64.42 -4.48
CA ILE A 443 -28.64 64.39 -5.16
C ILE A 443 -28.68 63.33 -6.26
N GLN A 444 -28.39 63.73 -7.49
CA GLN A 444 -28.28 62.80 -8.62
C GLN A 444 -26.87 62.22 -8.68
N VAL A 445 -26.75 60.90 -8.75
CA VAL A 445 -25.45 60.21 -8.88
C VAL A 445 -24.67 60.73 -10.09
N ALA A 446 -25.35 61.01 -11.20
CA ALA A 446 -24.74 61.55 -12.42
C ALA A 446 -24.05 62.91 -12.19
N ASP A 447 -24.60 63.78 -11.33
CA ASP A 447 -24.01 65.08 -11.02
C ASP A 447 -22.70 64.89 -10.24
N ILE A 448 -22.64 63.91 -9.33
CA ILE A 448 -21.44 63.58 -8.57
C ILE A 448 -20.36 62.97 -9.47
N ILE A 449 -20.73 62.06 -10.39
CA ILE A 449 -19.79 61.51 -11.38
C ILE A 449 -19.20 62.65 -12.23
N GLN A 450 -20.06 63.57 -12.69
CA GLN A 450 -19.61 64.72 -13.47
C GLN A 450 -18.66 65.64 -12.68
N ASN A 451 -18.92 65.85 -11.39
CA ASN A 451 -18.05 66.60 -10.49
C ASN A 451 -16.69 65.91 -10.30
N LEU A 452 -16.65 64.58 -10.17
CA LEU A 452 -15.41 63.80 -10.14
C LEU A 452 -14.64 63.88 -11.45
N MET A 453 -15.33 63.89 -12.60
CA MET A 453 -14.70 64.14 -13.91
C MET A 453 -14.05 65.52 -14.00
N TYR A 454 -14.73 66.56 -13.53
CA TYR A 454 -14.16 67.91 -13.47
C TYR A 454 -12.95 67.96 -12.53
N TYR A 455 -13.02 67.29 -11.38
CA TYR A 455 -11.89 67.16 -10.47
C TYR A 455 -10.66 66.54 -11.14
N ASN A 456 -10.84 65.45 -11.90
CA ASN A 456 -9.76 64.81 -12.65
C ASN A 456 -9.13 65.75 -13.67
N PHE A 457 -9.94 66.49 -14.43
CA PHE A 457 -9.44 67.44 -15.41
C PHE A 457 -8.70 68.61 -14.77
N ASN A 458 -9.31 69.24 -13.75
CA ASN A 458 -8.77 70.43 -13.10
C ASN A 458 -7.49 70.14 -12.28
N THR A 459 -7.28 68.89 -11.86
CA THR A 459 -6.04 68.44 -11.22
C THR A 459 -5.00 67.89 -12.20
N GLY A 460 -5.33 67.81 -13.50
CA GLY A 460 -4.45 67.26 -14.54
C GLY A 460 -4.32 65.74 -14.53
N ARG A 461 -5.21 65.03 -13.83
CA ARG A 461 -5.31 63.56 -13.88
C ARG A 461 -5.87 63.06 -15.20
N SER A 462 -6.72 63.85 -15.86
CA SER A 462 -7.23 63.59 -17.21
C SER A 462 -6.91 64.72 -18.19
N MET A 463 -6.84 64.37 -19.47
CA MET A 463 -6.58 65.28 -20.59
C MET A 463 -7.81 66.11 -20.97
N ASP A 464 -9.01 65.61 -20.64
CA ASP A 464 -10.29 66.24 -20.91
C ASP A 464 -11.32 65.94 -19.80
N ILE A 465 -12.50 66.53 -19.93
CA ILE A 465 -13.63 66.36 -19.01
C ILE A 465 -14.38 65.03 -19.19
N ILE A 466 -13.98 64.21 -20.15
CA ILE A 466 -14.53 62.87 -20.39
C ILE A 466 -13.70 61.83 -19.62
N GLY A 467 -12.50 62.19 -19.17
CA GLY A 467 -11.67 61.36 -18.29
C GLY A 467 -10.53 60.64 -18.98
N HIS A 468 -10.16 60.99 -20.22
CA HIS A 468 -9.07 60.32 -20.93
C HIS A 468 -7.72 60.51 -20.21
N LEU A 469 -6.99 59.42 -19.99
CA LEU A 469 -5.66 59.45 -19.40
C LEU A 469 -4.60 59.92 -20.42
N PRO A 470 -3.52 60.59 -19.96
CA PRO A 470 -2.44 61.02 -20.84
C PRO A 470 -1.72 59.85 -21.52
N GLY A 471 -1.61 59.89 -22.84
CA GLY A 471 -0.76 58.97 -23.61
C GLY A 471 -1.40 57.62 -23.99
N ASN A 472 -2.67 57.39 -23.68
CA ASN A 472 -3.43 56.24 -24.16
C ASN A 472 -4.92 56.59 -24.42
N THR A 473 -5.73 55.58 -24.71
CA THR A 473 -7.19 55.70 -24.94
C THR A 473 -8.02 55.30 -23.73
N THR A 474 -7.38 55.06 -22.58
CA THR A 474 -8.05 54.66 -21.35
C THR A 474 -8.76 55.86 -20.73
N THR A 475 -9.94 55.66 -20.17
CA THR A 475 -10.74 56.69 -19.50
C THR A 475 -11.00 56.33 -18.04
N TYR A 476 -11.08 57.33 -17.17
CA TYR A 476 -11.67 57.14 -15.85
C TYR A 476 -13.16 56.89 -15.94
N ASP A 477 -13.66 55.97 -15.13
CA ASP A 477 -15.08 55.69 -14.93
C ASP A 477 -15.37 55.56 -13.43
N TYR A 478 -16.57 55.93 -13.00
CA TYR A 478 -16.98 55.84 -11.60
C TYR A 478 -18.27 55.08 -11.47
N VAL A 479 -18.22 54.00 -10.71
CA VAL A 479 -19.38 53.14 -10.46
C VAL A 479 -19.87 53.34 -9.04
N VAL A 480 -21.19 53.51 -8.91
CA VAL A 480 -21.92 53.50 -7.63
C VAL A 480 -22.83 52.30 -7.64
N SER A 481 -22.71 51.47 -6.61
CA SER A 481 -23.60 50.34 -6.40
C SER A 481 -24.17 50.28 -4.98
N SER A 482 -23.56 50.97 -4.01
CA SER A 482 -23.88 50.86 -2.59
C SER A 482 -23.71 52.19 -1.84
N ALA A 483 -24.19 52.23 -0.61
CA ALA A 483 -24.07 53.36 0.30
C ALA A 483 -23.59 52.90 1.68
N VAL A 484 -23.12 53.84 2.50
CA VAL A 484 -22.64 53.60 3.87
C VAL A 484 -23.02 54.75 4.79
N ALA A 485 -23.33 54.45 6.05
CA ALA A 485 -23.53 55.44 7.10
C ALA A 485 -22.26 55.53 7.97
N ILE A 486 -21.72 56.73 8.14
CA ILE A 486 -20.56 57.01 8.99
C ILE A 486 -20.90 58.23 9.84
N ASP A 487 -20.85 58.08 11.17
CA ASP A 487 -21.18 59.13 12.14
C ASP A 487 -22.55 59.81 11.85
N ASP A 488 -23.59 59.02 11.62
CA ASP A 488 -24.96 59.44 11.27
C ASP A 488 -25.09 60.18 9.92
N VAL A 489 -24.03 60.27 9.12
CA VAL A 489 -24.06 60.82 7.76
C VAL A 489 -24.05 59.70 6.74
N ILE A 490 -24.98 59.74 5.78
CA ILE A 490 -25.07 58.73 4.72
C ILE A 490 -24.29 59.21 3.50
N TYR A 491 -23.47 58.31 2.95
CA TYR A 491 -22.65 58.54 1.79
C TYR A 491 -22.93 57.50 0.70
N PHE A 492 -22.98 57.96 -0.55
CA PHE A 492 -22.80 57.08 -1.71
C PHE A 492 -21.34 56.67 -1.85
N ILE A 493 -21.09 55.40 -2.16
CA ILE A 493 -19.74 54.87 -2.41
C ILE A 493 -19.46 54.89 -3.91
N PHE A 494 -18.45 55.65 -4.32
CA PHE A 494 -17.94 55.71 -5.68
C PHE A 494 -16.62 54.97 -5.78
N VAL A 495 -16.58 53.95 -6.62
CA VAL A 495 -15.34 53.22 -6.94
C VAL A 495 -14.78 53.76 -8.25
N GLU A 496 -13.54 54.22 -8.20
CA GLU A 496 -12.82 54.69 -9.39
C GLU A 496 -12.25 53.51 -10.18
N ASN A 497 -12.58 53.49 -11.47
CA ASN A 497 -12.13 52.51 -12.44
C ASN A 497 -11.42 53.19 -13.60
N MET A 498 -10.60 52.41 -14.30
CA MET A 498 -10.05 52.74 -15.61
C MET A 498 -10.62 51.77 -16.64
N VAL A 499 -11.17 52.31 -17.72
CA VAL A 499 -11.73 51.53 -18.83
C VAL A 499 -10.84 51.71 -20.05
N ASP A 500 -10.35 50.61 -20.61
CA ASP A 500 -9.52 50.65 -21.80
C ASP A 500 -10.36 50.78 -23.10
N SER A 501 -9.68 50.90 -24.25
CA SER A 501 -10.35 51.01 -25.56
C SER A 501 -11.13 49.76 -25.97
N SER A 502 -10.90 48.63 -25.31
CA SER A 502 -11.61 47.37 -25.53
C SER A 502 -12.82 47.22 -24.59
N GLY A 503 -13.03 48.17 -23.66
CA GLY A 503 -14.10 48.15 -22.68
C GLY A 503 -13.78 47.32 -21.43
N HIS A 504 -12.54 46.87 -21.24
CA HIS A 504 -12.14 46.19 -20.02
C HIS A 504 -11.94 47.20 -18.89
N THR A 505 -12.56 46.91 -17.75
CA THR A 505 -12.54 47.75 -16.56
C THR A 505 -11.53 47.24 -15.55
N MET A 506 -10.63 48.11 -15.09
CA MET A 506 -9.66 47.85 -14.02
C MET A 506 -9.92 48.80 -12.84
N LYS A 507 -10.09 48.25 -11.63
CA LYS A 507 -10.23 49.06 -10.40
C LYS A 507 -8.91 49.77 -10.09
N THR A 508 -8.94 51.07 -9.77
CA THR A 508 -7.72 51.81 -9.39
C THR A 508 -7.36 51.66 -7.92
N GLY A 509 -8.29 51.15 -7.11
CA GLY A 509 -8.21 51.12 -5.65
C GLY A 509 -8.62 52.42 -4.97
N THR A 510 -8.91 53.48 -5.74
CA THR A 510 -9.37 54.76 -5.17
C THR A 510 -10.88 54.74 -4.95
N ILE A 511 -11.30 55.15 -3.76
CA ILE A 511 -12.70 55.22 -3.35
C ILE A 511 -13.03 56.67 -2.97
N TYR A 512 -14.20 57.13 -3.39
CA TYR A 512 -14.79 58.39 -2.95
C TYR A 512 -16.12 58.15 -2.24
N LEU A 513 -16.40 58.99 -1.25
CA LEU A 513 -17.68 59.05 -0.55
C LEU A 513 -18.34 60.38 -0.90
N ALA A 514 -19.62 60.35 -1.30
CA ALA A 514 -20.38 61.57 -1.51
C ALA A 514 -21.57 61.65 -0.57
N ASP A 515 -21.62 62.71 0.22
CA ASP A 515 -22.71 62.96 1.17
C ASP A 515 -24.03 63.12 0.41
N ILE A 516 -25.02 62.29 0.75
CA ILE A 516 -26.32 62.26 0.05
C ILE A 516 -27.16 63.51 0.29
N SER A 517 -26.82 64.33 1.30
CA SER A 517 -27.56 65.55 1.65
C SER A 517 -26.94 66.80 1.03
N THR A 518 -25.61 66.88 0.98
CA THR A 518 -24.89 68.08 0.50
C THR A 518 -24.26 67.91 -0.87
N GLY A 519 -24.03 66.67 -1.33
CA GLY A 519 -23.25 66.37 -2.54
C GLY A 519 -21.74 66.60 -2.38
N SER A 520 -21.26 66.85 -1.16
CA SER A 520 -19.83 67.00 -0.86
C SER A 520 -19.10 65.68 -1.05
N ILE A 521 -17.92 65.73 -1.70
CA ILE A 521 -17.13 64.54 -2.06
C ILE A 521 -15.90 64.46 -1.16
N PHE A 522 -15.61 63.27 -0.66
CA PHE A 522 -14.47 62.95 0.18
C PHE A 522 -13.72 61.77 -0.41
N LYS A 523 -12.40 61.73 -0.24
CA LYS A 523 -11.64 60.48 -0.42
C LYS A 523 -11.94 59.54 0.74
N ALA A 524 -11.84 58.24 0.48
CA ALA A 524 -12.04 57.23 1.51
C ALA A 524 -11.06 56.08 1.39
N ALA A 525 -10.87 55.39 2.51
CA ALA A 525 -10.15 54.12 2.59
C ALA A 525 -10.97 53.12 3.40
N LYS A 526 -10.58 51.85 3.30
CA LYS A 526 -11.06 50.79 4.19
C LYS A 526 -10.02 50.52 5.27
N ASP A 527 -10.45 50.25 6.48
CA ASP A 527 -9.57 49.73 7.54
C ASP A 527 -9.38 48.21 7.44
N GLU A 528 -8.63 47.65 8.40
CA GLU A 528 -8.32 46.22 8.50
C GLU A 528 -9.58 45.35 8.66
N GLU A 529 -10.68 45.92 9.17
CA GLU A 529 -11.96 45.24 9.34
C GLU A 529 -12.89 45.44 8.12
N GLY A 530 -12.42 46.15 7.08
CA GLY A 530 -13.18 46.40 5.85
C GLY A 530 -14.17 47.56 5.93
N MET A 531 -14.19 48.30 7.04
CA MET A 531 -15.09 49.42 7.27
C MET A 531 -14.57 50.70 6.60
N TYR A 532 -15.49 51.53 6.10
CA TYR A 532 -15.15 52.75 5.37
C TYR A 532 -14.80 53.91 6.32
N GLN A 533 -13.73 54.62 6.01
CA GLN A 533 -13.30 55.82 6.73
C GLN A 533 -13.24 57.03 5.80
N VAL A 534 -13.77 58.15 6.25
CA VAL A 534 -13.70 59.45 5.55
C VAL A 534 -12.29 60.03 5.73
N LEU A 535 -11.64 60.36 4.62
CA LEU A 535 -10.33 61.01 4.59
C LEU A 535 -10.47 62.50 4.23
N ASP A 536 -9.71 62.96 3.24
CA ASP A 536 -9.69 64.36 2.81
C ASP A 536 -10.93 64.71 1.96
N MET A 537 -11.51 65.87 2.24
CA MET A 537 -12.53 66.46 1.37
C MET A 537 -11.91 66.85 0.02
N VAL A 538 -12.59 66.49 -1.07
CA VAL A 538 -12.24 66.97 -2.41
C VAL A 538 -12.62 68.45 -2.50
N PRO A 539 -11.69 69.36 -2.84
CA PRO A 539 -11.98 70.80 -2.87
C PRO A 539 -13.14 71.12 -3.83
N PRO A 540 -14.25 71.72 -3.37
CA PRO A 540 -15.44 71.95 -4.21
C PRO A 540 -15.14 72.81 -5.46
N GLU A 541 -14.22 73.76 -5.33
CA GLU A 541 -13.76 74.65 -6.41
C GLU A 541 -13.19 73.86 -7.61
N LEU A 542 -12.58 72.70 -7.36
CA LEU A 542 -11.99 71.84 -8.38
C LEU A 542 -13.01 70.89 -9.03
N CYS A 543 -14.20 70.76 -8.45
CA CYS A 543 -15.30 69.98 -8.98
C CYS A 543 -16.20 70.78 -9.92
N LEU A 544 -15.88 72.05 -10.19
CA LEU A 544 -16.65 72.92 -11.09
C LEU A 544 -16.17 72.81 -12.55
N PRO A 545 -17.04 73.08 -13.53
CA PRO A 545 -16.64 73.10 -14.93
C PRO A 545 -15.49 74.09 -15.17
N PRO A 546 -14.53 73.77 -16.05
CA PRO A 546 -13.36 74.60 -16.26
C PRO A 546 -13.75 75.97 -16.81
N VAL A 547 -13.19 77.03 -16.23
CA VAL A 547 -13.44 78.40 -16.66
C VAL A 547 -12.75 78.63 -18.01
N VAL A 548 -13.52 78.58 -19.10
CA VAL A 548 -13.02 78.96 -20.43
C VAL A 548 -12.74 80.46 -20.46
N SER A 549 -11.47 80.84 -20.42
CA SER A 549 -11.08 82.24 -20.63
C SER A 549 -11.41 82.64 -22.09
N GLN A 550 -12.42 83.49 -22.28
CA GLN A 550 -12.82 84.02 -23.60
C GLN A 550 -11.85 85.07 -24.17
N ASN A 551 -10.54 84.96 -23.97
CA ASN A 551 -9.58 85.92 -24.51
C ASN A 551 -8.38 85.23 -25.14
N GLU A 552 -8.56 84.80 -26.39
CA GLU A 552 -7.48 84.77 -27.40
C GLU A 552 -8.13 84.72 -28.80
N VAL A 553 -8.64 85.88 -29.24
CA VAL A 553 -8.86 86.11 -30.67
C VAL A 553 -7.47 86.31 -31.29
N PRO A 554 -7.03 85.52 -32.28
CA PRO A 554 -5.74 85.74 -32.91
C PRO A 554 -5.78 87.05 -33.67
N VAL A 555 -4.89 87.97 -33.29
CA VAL A 555 -4.65 89.23 -34.00
C VAL A 555 -4.13 88.87 -35.41
N ALA A 556 -4.92 89.22 -36.42
CA ALA A 556 -4.50 89.13 -37.82
C ALA A 556 -3.22 89.96 -38.04
N PRO A 557 -2.19 89.44 -38.73
CA PRO A 557 -0.97 90.19 -38.99
C PRO A 557 -1.28 91.40 -39.88
N GLN A 558 -0.85 92.57 -39.40
CA GLN A 558 -0.92 93.82 -40.15
C GLN A 558 0.03 93.77 -41.34
N ASP A 559 -0.54 94.00 -42.51
CA ASP A 559 0.13 94.22 -43.78
C ASP A 559 0.98 95.50 -43.70
N VAL A 560 2.31 95.37 -43.68
CA VAL A 560 3.24 96.50 -43.78
C VAL A 560 3.81 96.52 -45.20
N THR A 561 3.47 97.60 -45.89
CA THR A 561 3.61 97.94 -47.29
C THR A 561 5.03 98.22 -47.81
N ASN A 562 5.33 97.68 -49.01
CA ASN A 562 5.90 98.32 -50.23
C ASN A 562 7.36 98.88 -50.25
N PRO A 563 8.03 98.99 -51.42
CA PRO A 563 7.55 99.60 -52.67
C PRO A 563 7.51 98.71 -53.93
#